data_AF-A0A420J868-F1
#
_entry.id   AF-A0A420J868-F1
#
_cell.length_a   1.000
_cell.length_b   1.000
_cell.length_c   1.000
_cell.angle_alpha   90.00
_cell.angle_beta   90.00
_cell.angle_gamma   90.00
#
_symmetry.space_group_name_H-M   'P 1'
#
loop_
_entity.id
_entity.type
_entity.pdbx_description
1 polymer ?
#
loop_
_entity_poly.entity_id
_entity_poly.type
_entity_poly.pdbx_seq_one_letter_code
_entity_poly.pdbx_strand_id
1 'polypeptide(L)'
;MLSRKDISIQKIVDIIESGQMPTDWLTVSLYPKEREFKLAARTFSMMVFETRVYLICLESNLSDMVYPYIRQQTMTQTKNEIIQCYGTLTKPATRDRVHRLFLEIDLSRRNLKWRDLLIRQIGEDLNDMFGMNIAFSMVHEIFKKCLIVVRHNQYPPSGLNISPPPESDLLWYNHEGGFEGIDRTLGQGDNQVILAYISVPPSEEPATYIKQLTVDITREVAKSCELVVQDTIPHECLESTSVITYSNVMVMS
;
A
#
# COMPACT_ATOMS: atom_id res chain seq x y z
N MET A 1 -8.72 -5.63 -25.41
CA MET A 1 -7.40 -5.92 -26.01
C MET A 1 -7.54 -6.41 -27.44
N LEU A 2 -8.29 -7.50 -27.68
CA LEU A 2 -8.49 -8.09 -29.03
C LEU A 2 -9.09 -7.13 -30.08
N SER A 3 -9.80 -6.08 -29.66
CA SER A 3 -10.34 -5.04 -30.55
C SER A 3 -9.35 -3.91 -30.89
N ARG A 4 -8.22 -3.82 -30.18
CA ARG A 4 -7.19 -2.80 -30.42
C ARG A 4 -6.14 -3.38 -31.36
N LYS A 5 -5.87 -2.70 -32.48
CA LYS A 5 -4.98 -3.19 -33.54
C LYS A 5 -3.51 -3.19 -33.10
N ASP A 6 -3.06 -2.11 -32.46
CA ASP A 6 -1.68 -1.94 -32.01
C ASP A 6 -1.66 -1.33 -30.60
N ILE A 7 -0.91 -1.96 -29.68
CA ILE A 7 -0.67 -1.46 -28.33
C ILE A 7 0.84 -1.37 -28.15
N SER A 8 1.35 -0.18 -27.83
CA SER A 8 2.76 0.04 -27.50
C SER A 8 2.85 0.64 -26.10
N ILE A 9 3.46 -0.10 -25.19
CA ILE A 9 3.69 0.34 -23.81
C ILE A 9 4.61 1.56 -23.81
N GLN A 10 5.68 1.53 -24.60
CA GLN A 10 6.63 2.63 -24.72
C GLN A 10 5.93 3.94 -25.10
N LYS A 11 5.07 3.92 -26.13
CA LYS A 11 4.30 5.12 -26.53
C LYS A 11 3.38 5.63 -25.41
N ILE A 12 2.78 4.73 -24.63
CA ILE A 12 1.93 5.12 -23.50
C ILE A 12 2.78 5.83 -22.44
N VAL A 13 3.94 5.29 -22.10
CA VAL A 13 4.90 5.90 -21.15
C VAL A 13 5.36 7.25 -21.68
N ASP A 14 5.81 7.35 -22.93
CA ASP A 14 6.28 8.60 -23.55
C ASP A 14 5.21 9.71 -23.48
N ILE A 15 3.94 9.36 -23.76
CA ILE A 15 2.82 10.31 -23.67
C ILE A 15 2.62 10.78 -22.23
N ILE A 16 2.68 9.88 -21.25
CA ILE A 16 2.52 10.24 -19.83
C ILE A 16 3.69 11.11 -19.35
N GLU A 17 4.94 10.77 -19.70
CA GLU A 17 6.12 11.56 -19.35
C GLU A 17 6.14 12.94 -20.02
N SER A 18 5.55 13.08 -21.21
CA SER A 18 5.37 14.40 -21.84
C SER A 18 4.36 15.31 -21.11
N GLY A 19 3.57 14.75 -20.19
CA GLY A 19 2.49 15.46 -19.50
C GLY A 19 1.23 15.71 -20.33
N GLN A 20 1.20 15.27 -21.60
CA GLN A 20 0.10 15.50 -22.55
C GLN A 20 -0.91 14.34 -22.57
N MET A 21 -1.32 13.87 -21.39
CA MET A 21 -2.27 12.77 -21.27
C MET A 21 -3.65 13.16 -21.84
N PRO A 22 -4.22 12.36 -22.76
CA PRO A 22 -5.58 12.57 -23.24
C PRO A 22 -6.59 12.52 -22.09
N THR A 23 -7.61 13.39 -22.12
CA THR A 23 -8.66 13.43 -21.09
C THR A 23 -9.38 12.08 -20.96
N ASP A 24 -9.51 11.33 -22.05
CA ASP A 24 -10.13 10.00 -22.06
C ASP A 24 -9.33 8.95 -21.28
N TRP A 25 -8.05 9.21 -20.95
CA TRP A 25 -7.24 8.33 -20.10
C TRP A 25 -7.40 8.67 -18.61
N LEU A 26 -7.96 9.84 -18.31
CA LEU A 26 -7.99 10.44 -16.97
C LEU A 26 -9.32 10.18 -16.27
N THR A 27 -9.66 8.90 -16.11
CA THR A 27 -10.85 8.49 -15.36
C THR A 27 -10.55 7.26 -14.50
N VAL A 28 -10.99 7.32 -13.23
CA VAL A 28 -10.95 6.21 -12.28
C VAL A 28 -12.38 5.91 -11.83
N SER A 29 -12.84 4.70 -12.10
CA SER A 29 -14.12 4.21 -11.60
C SER A 29 -13.92 3.41 -10.32
N LEU A 30 -14.63 3.77 -9.26
CA LEU A 30 -14.65 3.05 -8.00
C LEU A 30 -15.87 2.12 -7.95
N TYR A 31 -15.66 0.89 -7.50
CA TYR A 31 -16.73 -0.09 -7.33
C TYR A 31 -16.63 -0.76 -5.96
N PRO A 32 -17.71 -0.84 -5.18
CA PRO A 32 -17.66 -1.39 -3.84
C PRO A 32 -17.21 -2.86 -3.85
N LYS A 33 -16.35 -3.22 -2.91
CA LYS A 33 -15.92 -4.60 -2.73
C LYS A 33 -17.06 -5.46 -2.20
N GLU A 34 -17.19 -6.65 -2.74
CA GLU A 34 -18.13 -7.64 -2.23
C GLU A 34 -17.59 -8.31 -0.96
N ARG A 35 -18.50 -8.82 -0.12
CA ARG A 35 -18.17 -9.65 1.06
C ARG A 35 -17.31 -8.97 2.12
N GLU A 36 -17.38 -7.64 2.22
CA GLU A 36 -16.74 -6.88 3.28
C GLU A 36 -17.74 -6.57 4.40
N PHE A 37 -17.41 -6.93 5.64
CA PHE A 37 -18.21 -6.64 6.83
C PHE A 37 -17.90 -5.26 7.41
N LYS A 38 -17.92 -4.22 6.56
CA LYS A 38 -17.76 -2.81 6.97
C LYS A 38 -18.97 -2.00 6.51
N LEU A 39 -19.46 -1.10 7.36
CA LEU A 39 -20.56 -0.20 7.02
C LEU A 39 -20.18 0.75 5.89
N ALA A 40 -18.94 1.27 5.93
CA ALA A 40 -18.33 1.97 4.81
C ALA A 40 -17.55 0.95 3.98
N ALA A 41 -18.04 0.67 2.77
CA ALA A 41 -17.41 -0.27 1.87
C ALA A 41 -16.06 0.28 1.37
N ARG A 42 -15.02 -0.56 1.34
CA ARG A 42 -13.86 -0.26 0.49
C ARG A 42 -14.26 -0.43 -0.96
N THR A 43 -13.51 0.21 -1.84
CA THR A 43 -13.75 0.16 -3.29
C THR A 43 -12.54 -0.39 -4.02
N PHE A 44 -12.80 -1.19 -5.05
CA PHE A 44 -11.81 -1.44 -6.09
C PHE A 44 -11.79 -0.28 -7.07
N SER A 45 -10.59 0.10 -7.48
CA SER A 45 -10.37 1.10 -8.51
C SER A 45 -10.21 0.42 -9.88
N MET A 46 -10.90 0.96 -10.87
CA MET A 46 -10.81 0.56 -12.26
C MET A 46 -10.39 1.77 -13.07
N MET A 47 -9.30 1.63 -13.79
CA MET A 47 -8.74 2.67 -14.63
C MET A 47 -9.03 2.40 -16.10
N VAL A 48 -8.93 3.45 -16.89
CA VAL A 48 -8.81 3.35 -18.35
C VAL A 48 -7.58 2.51 -18.70
N PHE A 49 -7.65 1.80 -19.81
CA PHE A 49 -6.67 0.79 -20.21
C PHE A 49 -5.23 1.33 -20.22
N GLU A 50 -5.00 2.51 -20.76
CA GLU A 50 -3.68 3.12 -20.92
C GLU A 50 -3.05 3.45 -19.56
N THR A 51 -3.80 4.13 -18.70
CA THR A 51 -3.39 4.42 -17.32
C THR A 51 -3.14 3.12 -16.53
N ARG A 52 -3.98 2.10 -16.74
CA ARG A 52 -3.80 0.79 -16.12
C ARG A 52 -2.51 0.09 -16.58
N VAL A 53 -2.26 0.08 -17.89
CA VAL A 53 -1.05 -0.52 -18.46
C VAL A 53 0.19 0.18 -17.94
N TYR A 54 0.17 1.50 -17.90
CA TYR A 54 1.25 2.31 -17.35
C TYR A 54 1.61 1.90 -15.91
N LEU A 55 0.64 1.93 -14.99
CA LEU A 55 0.89 1.61 -13.58
C LEU A 55 1.31 0.14 -13.38
N ILE A 56 0.74 -0.80 -14.15
CA ILE A 56 1.16 -2.21 -14.11
C ILE A 56 2.60 -2.37 -14.59
N CYS A 57 3.04 -1.62 -15.59
CA CYS A 57 4.41 -1.70 -16.08
C CYS A 57 5.41 -1.21 -15.02
N LEU A 58 5.09 -0.10 -14.33
CA LEU A 58 5.89 0.38 -13.21
C LEU A 58 5.93 -0.67 -12.09
N GLU A 59 4.78 -1.25 -11.73
CA GLU A 59 4.70 -2.28 -10.69
C GLU A 59 5.51 -3.54 -11.05
N SER A 60 5.46 -3.97 -12.32
CA SER A 60 6.22 -5.12 -12.82
C SER A 60 7.72 -4.85 -12.75
N ASN A 61 8.18 -3.67 -13.15
CA ASN A 61 9.60 -3.30 -13.09
C ASN A 61 10.14 -3.37 -11.65
N LEU A 62 9.38 -2.86 -10.69
CA LEU A 62 9.75 -2.93 -9.27
C LEU A 62 9.70 -4.35 -8.73
N SER A 63 8.70 -5.13 -9.14
CA SER A 63 8.59 -6.55 -8.80
C SER A 63 9.81 -7.34 -9.23
N ASP A 64 10.30 -7.10 -10.44
CA ASP A 64 11.38 -7.87 -11.04
C ASP A 64 12.76 -7.37 -10.57
N MET A 65 12.94 -6.06 -10.38
CA MET A 65 14.26 -5.45 -10.19
C MET A 65 14.51 -4.86 -8.80
N VAL A 66 13.48 -4.53 -8.02
CA VAL A 66 13.64 -3.87 -6.70
C VAL A 66 13.28 -4.80 -5.56
N TYR A 67 12.11 -5.44 -5.62
CA TYR A 67 11.63 -6.32 -4.56
C TYR A 67 12.54 -7.49 -4.17
N PRO A 68 13.34 -8.10 -5.07
CA PRO A 68 14.30 -9.12 -4.66
C PRO A 68 15.30 -8.65 -3.60
N TYR A 69 15.51 -7.33 -3.49
CA TYR A 69 16.40 -6.72 -2.50
C TYR A 69 15.68 -6.31 -1.20
N ILE A 70 14.34 -6.29 -1.18
CA ILE A 70 13.51 -5.97 -0.01
C ILE A 70 12.93 -7.25 0.58
N ARG A 71 13.74 -7.95 1.38
CA ARG A 71 13.40 -9.30 1.91
C ARG A 71 12.16 -9.36 2.80
N GLN A 72 11.80 -8.24 3.41
CA GLN A 72 10.62 -8.09 4.26
C GLN A 72 9.32 -8.17 3.45
N GLN A 73 9.41 -7.94 2.13
CA GLN A 73 8.28 -7.95 1.24
C GLN A 73 7.90 -9.39 0.85
N THR A 74 6.61 -9.74 0.99
CA THR A 74 6.06 -11.10 0.77
C THR A 74 5.16 -11.25 -0.47
N MET A 75 4.81 -10.17 -1.17
CA MET A 75 3.90 -10.16 -2.33
C MET A 75 4.39 -10.99 -3.52
N THR A 76 5.71 -11.11 -3.72
CA THR A 76 6.31 -11.93 -4.79
C THR A 76 6.73 -13.31 -4.30
N GLN A 77 6.56 -13.59 -3.01
CA GLN A 77 6.91 -14.87 -2.43
C GLN A 77 5.81 -15.89 -2.68
N THR A 78 6.22 -17.11 -3.00
CA THR A 78 5.36 -18.27 -3.01
C THR A 78 4.91 -18.63 -1.60
N LYS A 79 3.84 -19.42 -1.49
CA LYS A 79 3.35 -19.94 -0.20
C LYS A 79 4.46 -20.67 0.59
N ASN A 80 5.34 -21.40 -0.08
CA ASN A 80 6.42 -22.14 0.56
C ASN A 80 7.49 -21.21 1.15
N GLU A 81 7.86 -20.16 0.43
CA GLU A 81 8.80 -19.15 0.91
C GLU A 81 8.23 -18.39 2.10
N ILE A 82 6.94 -18.04 2.06
CA ILE A 82 6.24 -17.43 3.19
C ILE A 82 6.26 -18.37 4.41
N ILE A 83 5.97 -19.67 4.24
CA ILE A 83 6.04 -20.66 5.32
C ILE A 83 7.46 -20.77 5.89
N GLN A 84 8.48 -20.76 5.04
CA GLN A 84 9.88 -20.81 5.49
C GLN A 84 10.28 -19.54 6.26
N CYS A 85 9.79 -18.37 5.81
CA CYS A 85 9.94 -17.12 6.52
C CYS A 85 9.34 -17.24 7.93
N TYR A 86 8.09 -17.69 8.06
CA TYR A 86 7.49 -17.95 9.38
C TYR A 86 8.27 -18.94 10.22
N GLY A 87 8.71 -20.06 9.64
CA GLY A 87 9.51 -21.05 10.35
C GLY A 87 10.82 -20.47 10.88
N THR A 88 11.33 -19.39 10.29
CA THR A 88 12.48 -18.65 10.81
C THR A 88 12.09 -17.68 11.92
N LEU A 89 10.97 -16.95 11.76
CA LEU A 89 10.44 -16.01 12.75
C LEU A 89 9.96 -16.72 14.05
N THR A 90 9.51 -17.97 13.94
CA THR A 90 8.98 -18.74 15.08
C THR A 90 10.05 -19.51 15.86
N LYS A 91 11.32 -19.54 15.42
CA LYS A 91 12.39 -20.23 16.15
C LYS A 91 12.48 -19.74 17.61
N PRO A 92 12.61 -20.65 18.59
CA PRO A 92 12.66 -20.27 19.99
C PRO A 92 13.89 -19.40 20.26
N ALA A 93 13.72 -18.39 21.11
CA ALA A 93 14.84 -17.62 21.62
C ALA A 93 15.66 -18.55 22.55
N THR A 94 16.86 -18.92 22.12
CA THR A 94 17.71 -19.89 22.84
C THR A 94 18.58 -19.27 23.92
N ARG A 95 18.54 -17.94 24.08
CA ARG A 95 19.39 -17.20 25.01
C ARG A 95 18.61 -16.82 26.26
N ASP A 96 19.24 -17.00 27.41
CA ASP A 96 18.67 -16.61 28.70
C ASP A 96 18.30 -15.11 28.70
N ARG A 97 17.12 -14.79 29.25
CA ARG A 97 16.53 -13.44 29.31
C ARG A 97 16.36 -12.72 27.96
N VAL A 98 16.44 -13.43 26.84
CA VAL A 98 16.08 -12.89 25.52
C VAL A 98 14.67 -13.33 25.18
N HIS A 99 13.78 -12.36 25.04
CA HIS A 99 12.38 -12.58 24.74
C HIS A 99 12.06 -12.11 23.33
N ARG A 100 11.09 -12.78 22.70
CA ARG A 100 10.58 -12.38 21.40
C ARG A 100 9.32 -11.54 21.57
N LEU A 101 9.18 -10.52 20.74
CA LEU A 101 7.98 -9.70 20.64
C LEU A 101 7.58 -9.57 19.17
N PHE A 102 6.33 -9.89 18.88
CA PHE A 102 5.64 -9.59 17.64
C PHE A 102 4.78 -8.33 17.85
N LEU A 103 4.90 -7.39 16.93
CA LEU A 103 4.06 -6.19 16.86
C LEU A 103 3.38 -6.17 15.50
N GLU A 104 2.07 -6.32 15.48
CA GLU A 104 1.25 -6.09 14.28
C GLU A 104 0.78 -4.64 14.29
N ILE A 105 1.05 -3.93 13.18
CA ILE A 105 0.67 -2.54 12.97
C ILE A 105 -0.36 -2.50 11.85
N ASP A 106 -1.53 -1.96 12.18
CA ASP A 106 -2.58 -1.66 11.21
C ASP A 106 -2.65 -0.15 10.95
N LEU A 107 -2.61 0.23 9.66
CA LEU A 107 -2.61 1.61 9.21
C LEU A 107 -3.98 2.01 8.65
N SER A 108 -4.54 3.09 9.19
CA SER A 108 -5.85 3.58 8.78
C SER A 108 -5.84 4.15 7.36
N ARG A 109 -6.61 3.53 6.46
CA ARG A 109 -6.82 4.02 5.09
C ARG A 109 -5.50 4.31 4.36
N ARG A 110 -4.49 3.48 4.61
CA ARG A 110 -3.11 3.66 4.17
C ARG A 110 -2.95 4.16 2.73
N ASN A 111 -3.64 3.50 1.79
CA ASN A 111 -3.56 3.83 0.36
C ASN A 111 -4.10 5.24 0.05
N LEU A 112 -5.17 5.67 0.72
CA LEU A 112 -5.79 6.99 0.54
C LEU A 112 -4.93 8.11 1.16
N LYS A 113 -4.00 7.76 2.04
CA LYS A 113 -3.18 8.71 2.80
C LYS A 113 -1.81 8.98 2.22
N TRP A 114 -1.37 8.17 1.28
CA TRP A 114 -0.18 8.54 0.51
C TRP A 114 -0.38 9.90 -0.16
N ARG A 115 0.67 10.70 -0.10
CA ARG A 115 0.72 12.04 -0.67
C ARG A 115 1.90 12.14 -1.60
N ASP A 116 1.65 12.85 -2.68
CA ASP A 116 2.60 13.19 -3.73
C ASP A 116 3.94 13.69 -3.18
N LEU A 117 3.96 14.59 -2.20
CA LEU A 117 5.21 15.14 -1.63
C LEU A 117 6.17 14.07 -1.08
N LEU A 118 5.64 13.00 -0.49
CA LEU A 118 6.43 11.92 0.12
C LEU A 118 6.84 10.89 -0.92
N ILE A 119 5.89 10.50 -1.76
CA ILE A 119 6.05 9.43 -2.74
C ILE A 119 6.89 9.88 -3.94
N ARG A 120 6.81 11.17 -4.31
CA ARG A 120 7.57 11.73 -5.44
C ARG A 120 9.07 11.57 -5.28
N GLN A 121 9.61 11.78 -4.08
CA GLN A 121 11.05 11.64 -3.83
C GLN A 121 11.53 10.20 -4.09
N ILE A 122 10.77 9.21 -3.60
CA ILE A 122 11.07 7.80 -3.89
C ILE A 122 10.88 7.52 -5.39
N GLY A 123 9.87 8.12 -6.02
CA GLY A 123 9.66 8.03 -7.46
C GLY A 123 10.82 8.60 -8.27
N GLU A 124 11.44 9.69 -7.82
CA GLU A 124 12.64 10.28 -8.46
C GLU A 124 13.84 9.34 -8.36
N ASP A 125 14.10 8.76 -7.18
CA ASP A 125 15.15 7.74 -7.01
C ASP A 125 14.92 6.54 -7.94
N LEU A 126 13.67 6.10 -8.09
CA LEU A 126 13.31 5.02 -9.01
C LEU A 126 13.50 5.42 -10.47
N ASN A 127 13.17 6.67 -10.84
CA ASN A 127 13.42 7.14 -12.20
C ASN A 127 14.92 7.03 -12.55
N ASP A 128 15.79 7.46 -11.65
CA ASP A 128 17.25 7.36 -11.82
C ASP A 128 17.70 5.90 -11.96
N MET A 129 17.16 4.99 -11.12
CA MET A 129 17.48 3.56 -11.17
C MET A 129 17.10 2.90 -12.51
N PHE A 130 15.96 3.30 -13.09
CA PHE A 130 15.43 2.71 -14.31
C PHE A 130 15.76 3.50 -15.58
N GLY A 131 16.46 4.64 -15.46
CA GLY A 131 16.75 5.53 -16.59
C GLY A 131 15.51 6.20 -17.19
N MET A 132 14.49 6.42 -16.36
CA MET A 132 13.25 7.13 -16.73
C MET A 132 13.39 8.62 -16.40
N ASN A 133 12.55 9.47 -17.01
CA ASN A 133 12.60 10.90 -16.73
C ASN A 133 11.74 11.23 -15.50
N ILE A 134 10.45 10.91 -15.57
CA ILE A 134 9.48 11.24 -14.51
C ILE A 134 8.44 10.12 -14.27
N ALA A 135 8.56 8.98 -14.93
CA ALA A 135 7.53 7.93 -14.91
C ALA A 135 7.07 7.54 -13.48
N PHE A 136 7.98 7.21 -12.57
CA PHE A 136 7.61 6.80 -11.21
C PHE A 136 7.08 7.96 -10.35
N SER A 137 7.53 9.19 -10.59
CA SER A 137 7.11 10.37 -9.82
C SER A 137 5.77 10.97 -10.28
N MET A 138 5.25 10.53 -11.43
CA MET A 138 4.00 11.04 -12.03
C MET A 138 2.71 10.38 -11.50
N VAL A 139 2.79 9.33 -10.69
CA VAL A 139 1.62 8.52 -10.30
C VAL A 139 0.54 9.36 -9.60
N HIS A 140 0.89 10.15 -8.60
CA HIS A 140 -0.11 11.00 -7.92
C HIS A 140 -0.60 12.16 -8.78
N GLU A 141 0.20 12.66 -9.72
CA GLU A 141 -0.24 13.69 -10.67
C GLU A 141 -1.31 13.15 -11.63
N ILE A 142 -1.27 11.87 -11.97
CA ILE A 142 -2.35 11.21 -12.71
C ILE A 142 -3.65 11.24 -11.88
N PHE A 143 -3.60 10.86 -10.60
CA PHE A 143 -4.79 10.83 -9.76
C PHE A 143 -5.39 12.21 -9.52
N LYS A 144 -4.56 13.25 -9.36
CA LYS A 144 -5.04 14.64 -9.25
C LYS A 144 -5.79 15.09 -10.51
N LYS A 145 -5.35 14.65 -11.69
CA LYS A 145 -5.96 15.02 -12.98
C LYS A 145 -7.16 14.15 -13.38
N CYS A 146 -7.37 13.00 -12.73
CA CYS A 146 -8.47 12.10 -13.06
C CYS A 146 -9.82 12.62 -12.55
N LEU A 147 -10.87 12.39 -13.35
CA LEU A 147 -12.22 12.31 -12.83
C LEU A 147 -12.39 10.99 -12.07
N ILE A 148 -12.78 11.07 -10.80
CA ILE A 148 -13.11 9.90 -10.01
C ILE A 148 -14.63 9.70 -10.00
N VAL A 149 -15.07 8.48 -10.28
CA VAL A 149 -16.49 8.13 -10.47
C VAL A 149 -16.84 6.94 -9.58
N VAL A 150 -17.75 7.12 -8.63
CA VAL A 150 -18.31 6.00 -7.87
C VAL A 150 -19.40 5.34 -8.69
N ARG A 151 -19.21 4.06 -9.02
CA ARG A 151 -20.17 3.25 -9.76
C ARG A 151 -20.92 2.34 -8.82
N HIS A 152 -22.23 2.54 -8.76
CA HIS A 152 -23.15 1.62 -8.10
C HIS A 152 -24.34 1.35 -9.03
N ASN A 153 -24.75 0.09 -9.15
CA ASN A 153 -25.79 -0.32 -10.11
C ASN A 153 -27.14 0.38 -9.87
N GLN A 154 -27.44 0.73 -8.62
CA GLN A 154 -28.71 1.35 -8.25
C GLN A 154 -28.65 2.88 -8.17
N TYR A 155 -27.44 3.46 -8.11
CA TYR A 155 -27.24 4.88 -7.86
C TYR A 155 -26.19 5.42 -8.83
N PRO A 156 -26.54 5.60 -10.11
CA PRO A 156 -25.63 6.21 -11.07
C PRO A 156 -25.40 7.69 -10.71
N PRO A 157 -24.17 8.19 -10.83
CA PRO A 157 -23.89 9.61 -10.60
C PRO A 157 -24.60 10.49 -11.63
N SER A 158 -25.20 11.58 -11.17
CA SER A 158 -25.84 12.57 -12.04
C SER A 158 -24.80 13.44 -12.74
N GLY A 159 -25.15 14.01 -13.90
CA GLY A 159 -24.30 14.98 -14.58
C GLY A 159 -23.13 14.41 -15.39
N LEU A 160 -22.99 13.08 -15.52
CA LEU A 160 -21.98 12.44 -16.38
C LEU A 160 -22.09 12.83 -17.87
N ASN A 161 -23.25 13.31 -18.30
CA ASN A 161 -23.52 13.77 -19.67
C ASN A 161 -23.14 15.25 -19.91
N ILE A 162 -22.66 15.96 -18.87
CA ILE A 162 -22.20 17.34 -18.94
C ILE A 162 -20.67 17.32 -19.03
N SER A 163 -20.07 18.20 -19.83
CA SER A 163 -18.61 18.28 -20.01
C SER A 163 -18.08 19.66 -19.58
N PRO A 164 -17.29 19.76 -18.49
CA PRO A 164 -16.90 18.67 -17.57
C PRO A 164 -18.07 18.25 -16.66
N PRO A 165 -18.11 16.98 -16.18
CA PRO A 165 -19.07 16.56 -15.16
C PRO A 165 -18.93 17.38 -13.87
N PRO A 166 -20.05 17.83 -13.25
CA PRO A 166 -20.01 18.57 -12.00
C PRO A 166 -19.59 17.68 -10.83
N GLU A 167 -18.90 18.27 -9.84
CA GLU A 167 -18.53 17.55 -8.62
C GLU A 167 -19.75 17.24 -7.74
N SER A 168 -19.69 16.09 -7.06
CA SER A 168 -20.69 15.57 -6.13
C SER A 168 -20.06 14.49 -5.23
N ASP A 169 -20.83 13.91 -4.32
CA ASP A 169 -20.35 12.80 -3.48
C ASP A 169 -19.93 11.55 -4.29
N LEU A 170 -20.38 11.44 -5.54
CA LEU A 170 -20.08 10.31 -6.43
C LEU A 170 -19.14 10.69 -7.60
N LEU A 171 -18.78 11.97 -7.73
CA LEU A 171 -17.93 12.51 -8.79
C LEU A 171 -17.00 13.59 -8.24
N TRP A 172 -15.68 13.43 -8.34
CA TRP A 172 -14.77 14.50 -7.91
C TRP A 172 -13.47 14.51 -8.73
N TYR A 173 -12.75 15.62 -8.64
CA TYR A 173 -11.42 15.80 -9.21
C TYR A 173 -10.39 16.04 -8.10
N ASN A 174 -9.12 16.27 -8.48
CA ASN A 174 -8.04 16.64 -7.55
C ASN A 174 -7.83 15.60 -6.43
N HIS A 175 -7.92 14.30 -6.76
CA HIS A 175 -7.69 13.26 -5.77
C HIS A 175 -6.20 13.19 -5.38
N GLU A 176 -5.90 13.50 -4.12
CA GLU A 176 -4.52 13.58 -3.61
C GLU A 176 -3.95 12.24 -3.12
N GLY A 177 -4.83 11.25 -2.90
CA GLY A 177 -4.49 9.94 -2.38
C GLY A 177 -4.12 8.92 -3.47
N GLY A 178 -3.79 7.70 -3.04
CA GLY A 178 -3.78 6.52 -3.90
C GLY A 178 -5.08 5.73 -3.78
N PHE A 179 -5.16 4.62 -4.50
CA PHE A 179 -6.33 3.73 -4.48
C PHE A 179 -5.93 2.32 -4.05
N GLU A 180 -6.87 1.59 -3.46
CA GLU A 180 -6.61 0.20 -3.11
C GLU A 180 -6.41 -0.66 -4.37
N GLY A 181 -5.33 -1.45 -4.35
CA GLY A 181 -5.00 -2.36 -5.44
C GLY A 181 -4.26 -1.70 -6.62
N ILE A 182 -3.88 -0.43 -6.50
CA ILE A 182 -3.03 0.29 -7.45
C ILE A 182 -1.74 0.68 -6.73
N ASP A 183 -0.60 0.51 -7.41
CA ASP A 183 0.72 0.91 -6.93
C ASP A 183 0.97 0.45 -5.49
N ARG A 184 0.89 -0.87 -5.27
CA ARG A 184 1.26 -1.51 -4.00
C ARG A 184 2.78 -1.40 -3.73
N THR A 185 3.48 -0.66 -4.58
CA THR A 185 4.89 -0.80 -4.87
C THR A 185 5.81 0.03 -4.03
N LEU A 186 5.34 1.21 -3.64
CA LEU A 186 6.04 2.08 -2.69
C LEU A 186 5.61 1.83 -1.24
N GLY A 187 4.65 0.93 -1.05
CA GLY A 187 4.20 0.55 0.26
C GLY A 187 3.60 -0.85 0.27
N GLN A 188 4.33 -1.82 0.80
CA GLN A 188 3.77 -3.13 1.12
C GLN A 188 2.69 -3.01 2.19
N GLY A 189 1.51 -3.61 1.93
CA GLY A 189 0.47 -3.99 2.91
C GLY A 189 -0.16 -2.88 3.76
N ASP A 190 -1.47 -2.97 3.99
CA ASP A 190 -2.15 -2.29 5.11
C ASP A 190 -1.64 -2.80 6.47
N ASN A 191 -1.34 -4.11 6.56
CA ASN A 191 -0.83 -4.75 7.77
C ASN A 191 0.68 -4.99 7.69
N GLN A 192 1.40 -4.57 8.72
CA GLN A 192 2.84 -4.80 8.87
C GLN A 192 3.12 -5.53 10.17
N VAL A 193 4.08 -6.46 10.15
CA VAL A 193 4.50 -7.17 11.36
C VAL A 193 5.97 -6.93 11.61
N ILE A 194 6.29 -6.47 12.82
CA ILE A 194 7.65 -6.29 13.31
C ILE A 194 7.95 -7.41 14.30
N LEU A 195 9.08 -8.09 14.07
CA LEU A 195 9.67 -9.04 15.01
C LEU A 195 10.85 -8.39 15.72
N ALA A 196 10.79 -8.30 17.05
CA ALA A 196 11.87 -7.82 17.90
C ALA A 196 12.37 -8.92 18.84
N TYR A 197 13.70 -8.97 19.05
CA TYR A 197 14.34 -9.75 20.10
C TYR A 197 14.81 -8.79 21.19
N ILE A 198 14.29 -8.96 22.41
CA ILE A 198 14.46 -8.04 23.52
C ILE A 198 15.28 -8.74 24.60
N SER A 199 16.41 -8.14 24.96
CA SER A 199 17.21 -8.57 26.11
C SER A 199 16.73 -7.83 27.36
N VAL A 200 16.18 -8.55 28.33
CA VAL A 200 15.65 -7.94 29.56
C VAL A 200 16.77 -7.79 30.59
N PRO A 201 17.03 -6.57 31.12
CA PRO A 201 18.03 -6.34 32.15
C PRO A 201 17.82 -7.24 33.39
N PRO A 202 18.87 -7.76 34.04
CA PRO A 202 18.76 -8.64 35.21
C PRO A 202 17.96 -8.05 36.37
N SER A 203 17.97 -6.72 36.51
CA SER A 203 17.28 -5.96 37.55
C SER A 203 15.77 -5.82 37.35
N GLU A 204 15.26 -6.19 36.18
CA GLU A 204 13.86 -6.00 35.81
C GLU A 204 13.10 -7.32 35.69
N GLU A 205 11.79 -7.24 35.94
CA GLU A 205 10.87 -8.35 35.72
C GLU A 205 10.46 -8.36 34.22
N PRO A 206 10.63 -9.49 33.51
CA PRO A 206 10.41 -9.55 32.06
C PRO A 206 9.05 -9.08 31.57
N ALA A 207 7.95 -9.48 32.23
CA ALA A 207 6.61 -9.13 31.76
C ALA A 207 6.36 -7.62 31.84
N THR A 208 6.81 -6.99 32.93
CA THR A 208 6.71 -5.55 33.16
C THR A 208 7.56 -4.77 32.17
N TYR A 209 8.81 -5.19 31.98
CA TYR A 209 9.73 -4.54 31.03
C TYR A 209 9.22 -4.60 29.60
N ILE A 210 8.82 -5.79 29.13
CA ILE A 210 8.33 -5.99 27.76
C ILE A 210 7.06 -5.17 27.53
N LYS A 211 6.11 -5.18 28.49
CA LYS A 211 4.88 -4.39 28.37
C LYS A 211 5.18 -2.90 28.24
N GLN A 212 6.06 -2.35 29.06
CA GLN A 212 6.43 -0.94 29.00
C GLN A 212 7.13 -0.62 27.67
N LEU A 213 8.07 -1.46 27.27
CA LEU A 213 8.78 -1.31 26.00
C LEU A 213 7.84 -1.34 24.80
N THR A 214 6.83 -2.22 24.79
CA THR A 214 5.84 -2.27 23.71
C THR A 214 5.02 -0.99 23.62
N VAL A 215 4.59 -0.44 24.77
CA VAL A 215 3.87 0.85 24.80
C VAL A 215 4.73 1.96 24.22
N ASP A 216 6.02 1.97 24.54
CA ASP A 216 6.94 2.99 24.04
C ASP A 216 7.22 2.81 22.54
N ILE A 217 7.47 1.59 22.06
CA ILE A 217 7.64 1.30 20.63
C ILE A 217 6.38 1.69 19.85
N THR A 218 5.19 1.27 20.30
CA THR A 218 3.93 1.59 19.63
C THR A 218 3.71 3.10 19.53
N ARG A 219 4.05 3.85 20.60
CA ARG A 219 3.98 5.32 20.60
C ARG A 219 4.94 5.94 19.58
N GLU A 220 6.19 5.48 19.53
CA GLU A 220 7.18 6.02 18.60
C GLU A 220 6.87 5.66 17.14
N VAL A 221 6.34 4.45 16.90
CA VAL A 221 5.83 4.05 15.58
C VAL A 221 4.69 4.96 15.15
N ALA A 222 3.69 5.19 16.03
CA ALA A 222 2.56 6.07 15.72
C ALA A 222 3.03 7.50 15.37
N LYS A 223 3.95 8.08 16.16
CA LYS A 223 4.57 9.38 15.85
C LYS A 223 5.29 9.38 14.51
N SER A 224 6.03 8.30 14.22
CA SER A 224 6.76 8.18 12.95
C SER A 224 5.80 8.09 11.76
N CYS A 225 4.68 7.38 11.91
CA CYS A 225 3.61 7.35 10.91
C CYS A 225 3.01 8.75 10.69
N GLU A 226 2.75 9.51 11.75
CA GLU A 226 2.20 10.87 11.65
C GLU A 226 3.13 11.81 10.85
N LEU A 227 4.45 11.68 11.00
CA LEU A 227 5.44 12.45 10.22
C LEU A 227 5.32 12.21 8.71
N VAL A 228 4.80 11.05 8.30
CA VAL A 228 4.56 10.68 6.90
C VAL A 228 3.07 10.67 6.55
N VAL A 229 2.23 11.40 7.32
CA VAL A 229 0.79 11.58 7.07
C VAL A 229 0.03 10.24 7.09
N GLN A 230 0.51 9.27 7.85
CA GLN A 230 -0.14 7.98 8.09
C GLN A 230 -0.65 7.94 9.53
N ASP A 231 -1.76 7.23 9.77
CA ASP A 231 -2.25 7.00 11.13
C ASP A 231 -2.24 5.50 11.42
N THR A 232 -1.73 5.13 12.58
CA THR A 232 -1.96 3.79 13.14
C THR A 232 -3.35 3.70 13.75
N ILE A 233 -3.91 2.50 13.86
CA ILE A 233 -5.14 2.23 14.63
C ILE A 233 -4.74 1.52 15.93
N PRO A 234 -4.52 2.25 17.06
CA PRO A 234 -3.84 1.68 18.22
C PRO A 234 -4.55 0.47 18.85
N HIS A 235 -5.86 0.36 18.69
CA HIS A 235 -6.65 -0.77 19.21
C HIS A 235 -6.72 -1.97 18.26
N GLU A 236 -6.25 -1.83 17.02
CA GLU A 236 -6.09 -2.92 16.05
C GLU A 236 -4.63 -3.40 15.97
N CYS A 237 -3.68 -2.64 16.52
CA CYS A 237 -2.31 -3.10 16.71
C CYS A 237 -2.27 -4.23 17.75
N LEU A 238 -1.69 -5.38 17.39
CA LEU A 238 -1.59 -6.55 18.26
C LEU A 238 -0.16 -6.72 18.77
N GLU A 239 -0.04 -7.05 20.06
CA GLU A 239 1.23 -7.41 20.70
C GLU A 239 1.19 -8.87 21.15
N SER A 240 2.28 -9.61 20.92
CA SER A 240 2.35 -11.00 21.38
C SER A 240 3.78 -11.50 21.46
N THR A 241 4.06 -12.40 22.40
CA THR A 241 5.36 -13.08 22.53
C THR A 241 5.35 -14.50 21.96
N SER A 242 4.16 -15.04 21.69
CA SER A 242 3.93 -16.46 21.38
C SER A 242 3.09 -16.70 20.12
N VAL A 243 2.40 -15.68 19.61
CA VAL A 243 1.48 -15.81 18.47
C VAL A 243 1.74 -14.68 17.49
N ILE A 244 1.78 -15.01 16.20
CA ILE A 244 1.82 -14.05 15.11
C ILE A 244 0.62 -14.30 14.19
N THR A 245 -0.05 -13.22 13.81
CA THR A 245 -1.09 -13.20 12.78
C THR A 245 -0.57 -12.45 11.57
N TYR A 246 -0.74 -13.03 10.38
CA TYR A 246 -0.44 -12.35 9.13
C TYR A 246 -1.22 -12.97 7.98
N SER A 247 -1.87 -12.13 7.16
CA SER A 247 -2.74 -12.58 6.06
C SER A 247 -3.85 -13.55 6.52
N ASN A 248 -4.42 -13.33 7.70
CA ASN A 248 -5.42 -14.20 8.34
C ASN A 248 -4.91 -15.62 8.68
N VAL A 249 -3.60 -15.85 8.66
CA VAL A 249 -2.98 -17.08 9.15
C VAL A 249 -2.42 -16.82 10.54
N MET A 250 -2.79 -17.67 11.50
CA MET A 250 -2.26 -17.65 12.85
C MET A 250 -1.15 -18.69 12.97
N VAL A 251 0.01 -18.27 13.49
CA VAL A 251 1.12 -19.16 13.78
C VAL A 251 1.47 -19.03 15.25
N MET A 252 1.50 -20.17 15.95
CA MET A 252 1.90 -20.26 17.34
C MET A 252 3.34 -20.76 17.41
N SER A 253 4.12 -20.17 18.30
CA SER A 253 5.54 -20.48 18.51
C SER A 253 5.80 -21.21 19.82
#